data_AF-A0A7V6YYE3-F1
#
_entry.id   AF-A0A7V6YYE3-F1
#
_cell.length_a   1.000
_cell.length_b   1.000
_cell.length_c   1.000
_cell.angle_alpha   90.00
_cell.angle_beta   90.00
_cell.angle_gamma   90.00
#
_symmetry.space_group_name_H-M   'P 1'
#
loop_
_entity.id
_entity.type
_entity.pdbx_description
1 polymer ?
#
loop_
_entity_poly.entity_id
_entity_poly.type
_entity_poly.pdbx_seq_one_letter_code
_entity_poly.pdbx_strand_id
1 'polypeptide(L)'
;MRLEDTIGYKNNVAACVVCGKNVQNGGGFARVPRGTMLLELCCPLCLKTFQADPEPYVRRVQRAEYFRELAALQEQVGMQS
;
A
#
# COMPACT_ATOMS: atom_id res chain seq x y z
N MET A 1 7.14 -0.21 -20.27
CA MET A 1 6.66 -0.06 -18.89
C MET A 1 5.47 0.88 -18.94
N ARG A 2 4.27 0.45 -18.55
CA ARG A 2 3.09 1.33 -18.56
C ARG A 2 3.10 2.18 -17.29
N LEU A 3 2.51 3.38 -17.36
CA LEU A 3 2.44 4.28 -16.21
C LEU A 3 1.69 3.61 -15.05
N GLU A 4 0.66 2.82 -15.36
CA GLU A 4 -0.11 2.10 -14.34
C GLU A 4 0.74 1.13 -13.51
N ASP A 5 1.78 0.53 -14.10
CA ASP A 5 2.67 -0.42 -13.41
C ASP A 5 3.46 0.23 -12.27
N THR A 6 3.54 1.57 -12.28
CA THR A 6 4.32 2.36 -11.31
C THR A 6 3.48 2.88 -10.14
N ILE A 7 2.14 2.83 -10.25
CA ILE A 7 1.19 3.34 -9.26
C ILE A 7 0.66 2.16 -8.43
N GLY A 8 1.38 1.81 -7.37
CA GLY A 8 1.13 0.56 -6.64
C GLY A 8 -0.23 0.48 -5.92
N TYR A 9 -0.85 1.63 -5.61
CA TYR A 9 -2.18 1.68 -4.99
C TYR A 9 -3.32 1.16 -5.88
N LYS A 10 -3.16 1.18 -7.21
CA LYS A 10 -4.24 0.81 -8.15
C LYS A 10 -4.25 -0.69 -8.46
N ASN A 11 -3.10 -1.35 -8.40
CA ASN A 11 -2.92 -2.72 -8.93
C ASN A 11 -2.79 -3.79 -7.84
N ASN A 12 -3.17 -3.49 -6.59
CA ASN A 12 -3.02 -4.40 -5.45
C ASN A 12 -1.59 -4.97 -5.32
N VAL A 13 -0.58 -4.12 -5.52
CA VAL A 13 0.83 -4.49 -5.41
C VAL A 13 1.50 -3.77 -4.25
N ALA A 14 2.57 -4.35 -3.72
CA ALA A 14 3.38 -3.71 -2.70
C ALA A 14 3.88 -2.35 -3.20
N ALA A 15 3.56 -1.30 -2.45
CA ALA A 15 3.81 0.09 -2.83
C ALA A 15 4.39 0.89 -1.66
N CYS A 16 5.19 1.90 -1.97
CA CYS A 16 5.66 2.86 -0.99
C CYS A 16 4.47 3.60 -0.35
N VAL A 17 4.35 3.54 0.97
CA VAL A 17 3.22 4.15 1.70
C VAL A 17 3.17 5.67 1.61
N VAL A 18 4.30 6.31 1.27
CA VAL A 18 4.38 7.77 1.12
C VAL A 18 4.05 8.21 -0.30
N CYS A 19 4.75 7.69 -1.30
CA CYS A 19 4.67 8.19 -2.68
C CYS A 19 3.93 7.25 -3.66
N GLY A 20 3.56 6.03 -3.23
CA GLY A 20 2.83 5.07 -4.07
C GLY A 20 3.66 4.35 -5.13
N LYS A 21 4.97 4.58 -5.18
CA LYS A 21 5.88 3.86 -6.08
C LYS A 21 5.78 2.35 -5.84
N ASN A 22 5.64 1.56 -6.90
CA ASN A 22 5.77 0.11 -6.82
C ASN A 22 7.13 -0.30 -6.21
N VAL A 23 7.12 -1.20 -5.21
CA VAL A 23 8.32 -1.71 -4.52
C VAL A 23 8.49 -3.23 -4.62
N GLN A 24 7.72 -3.89 -5.48
CA GLN A 24 7.91 -5.32 -5.77
C GLN A 24 9.34 -5.61 -6.27
N ASN A 25 9.72 -6.89 -6.27
CA ASN A 25 11.03 -7.36 -6.75
C ASN A 25 12.23 -6.70 -6.05
N GLY A 26 12.11 -6.42 -4.74
CA GLY A 26 13.19 -5.83 -3.94
C GLY A 26 13.34 -4.31 -4.08
N GLY A 27 12.35 -3.61 -4.65
CA GLY A 27 12.34 -2.14 -4.76
C GLY A 27 12.11 -1.39 -3.43
N GLY A 28 11.88 -2.11 -2.34
CA GLY A 28 11.71 -1.55 -1.00
C GLY A 28 13.06 -1.25 -0.34
N PHE A 29 13.18 -0.04 0.22
CA PHE A 29 14.33 0.40 1.01
C PHE A 29 14.19 0.04 2.49
N ALA A 30 13.01 0.26 3.06
CA ALA A 30 12.73 -0.01 4.47
C ALA A 30 11.31 -0.57 4.65
N ARG A 31 11.14 -1.38 5.69
CA ARG A 31 9.85 -1.98 6.10
C ARG A 31 9.55 -1.59 7.52
N VAL A 32 8.35 -1.07 7.77
CA VAL A 32 7.92 -0.61 9.10
C VAL A 32 6.71 -1.44 9.55
N PRO A 33 6.84 -2.28 10.59
CA PRO A 33 5.69 -3.01 11.13
C PRO A 33 4.73 -2.06 11.86
N ARG A 34 3.43 -2.19 11.60
CA ARG A 34 2.35 -1.43 12.24
C ARG A 34 1.14 -2.33 12.48
N GLY A 35 1.02 -2.85 13.71
CA GLY A 35 -0.01 -3.83 14.04
C GLY A 35 0.16 -5.09 13.19
N THR A 36 -0.85 -5.44 12.41
CA THR A 36 -0.84 -6.58 11.47
C THR A 36 -0.30 -6.22 10.08
N MET A 37 0.04 -4.95 9.82
CA MET A 37 0.49 -4.49 8.51
C MET A 37 2.01 -4.29 8.48
N LEU A 38 2.60 -4.55 7.31
CA LEU A 38 3.99 -4.22 7.01
C LEU A 38 4.03 -3.12 5.95
N LEU A 39 4.48 -1.93 6.35
CA LEU A 39 4.49 -0.75 5.50
C LEU A 39 5.83 -0.65 4.76
N GLU A 40 5.80 -0.64 3.44
CA GLU A 40 7.00 -0.51 2.61
C GLU A 40 7.33 0.96 2.30
N LEU A 41 8.62 1.29 2.28
CA LEU A 41 9.16 2.59 1.91
C LEU A 41 10.22 2.42 0.83
N CYS A 42 10.17 3.21 -0.24
CA CYS A 42 11.08 3.01 -1.38
C CYS A 42 12.43 3.75 -1.28
N CYS A 43 12.60 4.69 -0.35
CA CYS A 43 13.83 5.49 -0.24
C CYS A 43 13.98 6.19 1.13
N PRO A 44 15.19 6.70 1.46
CA PRO A 44 15.44 7.43 2.71
C PRO A 44 14.57 8.69 2.88
N LEU A 45 14.25 9.38 1.78
CA LEU A 45 13.40 10.57 1.84
C LEU A 45 11.97 10.21 2.28
N CYS A 46 11.39 9.14 1.72
CA CYS A 46 10.07 8.66 2.14
C CYS A 46 10.09 8.21 3.61
N LEU A 47 11.17 7.58 4.08
CA LEU A 47 11.31 7.23 5.49
C LEU A 47 11.29 8.48 6.38
N LYS A 48 12.06 9.51 6.04
CA LYS A 48 12.08 10.79 6.78
C LYS A 48 10.70 11.45 6.80
N THR A 49 10.02 11.49 5.66
CA THR A 49 8.66 12.04 5.56
C THR A 49 7.67 11.25 6.42
N PHE A 50 7.72 9.92 6.37
CA PHE A 50 6.86 9.07 7.19
C PHE A 50 7.13 9.24 8.70
N GLN A 51 8.39 9.38 9.11
CA GLN A 51 8.73 9.58 10.52
C GLN A 51 8.30 10.95 11.06
N ALA A 52 8.24 11.98 10.21
CA ALA A 52 7.80 13.31 10.61
C ALA A 52 6.30 13.36 10.94
N ASP A 53 5.47 12.65 10.16
CA ASP A 53 4.03 12.53 10.41
C ASP A 53 3.49 11.21 9.83
N PRO A 54 3.52 10.10 10.59
CA PRO A 54 3.16 8.77 10.07
C PRO A 54 1.65 8.57 9.90
N GLU A 55 0.87 9.26 10.71
CA GLU A 55 -0.57 9.08 10.88
C GLU A 55 -1.39 9.20 9.57
N PRO A 56 -1.21 10.22 8.70
CA PRO A 56 -1.95 10.29 7.45
C PRO A 56 -1.67 9.12 6.50
N TYR A 57 -0.44 8.60 6.48
CA TYR A 57 -0.06 7.47 5.64
C TYR A 57 -0.66 6.16 6.16
N VAL A 58 -0.65 5.96 7.49
CA VAL A 58 -1.29 4.80 8.12
C VAL A 58 -2.79 4.78 7.82
N ARG A 59 -3.49 5.91 8.00
CA ARG A 59 -4.93 6.00 7.67
C ARG A 59 -5.23 5.72 6.20
N ARG A 60 -4.37 6.19 5.28
CA ARG A 60 -4.52 5.89 3.85
C ARG A 60 -4.43 4.39 3.57
N VAL A 61 -3.44 3.71 4.17
CA VAL A 61 -3.26 2.27 3.99
C VAL A 61 -4.43 1.49 4.58
N GLN A 62 -4.85 1.81 5.82
CA GLN A 62 -6.02 1.18 6.44
C GLN A 62 -7.28 1.32 5.59
N ARG A 63 -7.52 2.52 5.03
CA ARG A 63 -8.65 2.76 4.13
C ARG A 63 -8.55 1.91 2.85
N ALA A 64 -7.34 1.77 2.29
CA ALA A 64 -7.12 0.95 1.10
C ALA A 64 -7.28 -0.56 1.35
N GLU A 65 -6.87 -1.06 2.52
CA GLU A 65 -7.14 -2.45 2.94
C GLU A 65 -8.63 -2.67 3.15
N TYR A 66 -9.32 -1.77 3.87
CA TYR A 66 -10.76 -1.86 4.10
C TYR A 66 -11.57 -1.97 2.80
N PHE A 67 -11.26 -1.12 1.82
CA PHE A 67 -11.94 -1.21 0.52
C PHE A 67 -11.63 -2.48 -0.25
N ARG A 68 -10.41 -3.03 -0.13
CA ARG A 68 -10.05 -4.30 -0.77
C ARG A 68 -10.81 -5.47 -0.14
N GLU A 69 -10.91 -5.49 1.19
CA GLU A 69 -11.68 -6.50 1.91
C GLU A 69 -13.16 -6.44 1.52
N LEU A 70 -13.75 -5.23 1.47
CA LEU A 70 -15.12 -5.06 0.99
C LEU A 70 -15.31 -5.54 -0.45
N ALA A 71 -14.41 -5.20 -1.37
CA ALA A 71 -14.48 -5.64 -2.76
C ALA A 71 -14.42 -7.17 -2.87
N ALA A 72 -13.48 -7.81 -2.15
CA ALA A 72 -13.34 -9.26 -2.13
C ALA A 72 -14.58 -9.97 -1.55
N LEU A 73 -15.27 -9.36 -0.58
CA LEU A 73 -16.54 -9.88 -0.05
C LEU A 73 -17.69 -9.75 -1.06
N GLN A 74 -17.77 -8.64 -1.79
CA GLN A 74 -18.80 -8.45 -2.83
C GLN A 74 -18.67 -9.48 -3.96
N GLU A 75 -17.45 -9.81 -4.39
CA GLU A 75 -17.20 -10.84 -5.38
C GLU A 75 -17.66 -12.24 -4.90
N GLN A 76 -17.45 -12.56 -3.62
CA GLN A 76 -17.89 -13.83 -3.03
C GLN A 76 -19.41 -13.94 -2.93
N VAL A 77 -20.10 -12.85 -2.59
CA VAL A 77 -21.58 -12.80 -2.55
C VAL A 77 -22.17 -12.86 -3.96
N GLY A 78 -21.52 -12.25 -4.94
CA GLY A 78 -21.95 -12.28 -6.35
C GLY A 78 -21.80 -13.64 -7.04
N MET A 79 -20.92 -14.53 -6.54
CA MET A 79 -20.74 -15.89 -7.08
C MET A 79 -21.70 -16.93 -6.48
N GLN A 80 -22.52 -16.53 -5.49
CA GLN A 80 -23.55 -17.38 -4.87
C GLN A 80 -24.97 -17.12 -5.41
N SER A 81 -25.12 -16.27 -6.43
CA SER A 81 -26.41 -15.96 -7.10
C SER A 81 -26.51 -16.58 -8.49
#